data_AF-A0A962IHH1-F1
#
_entry.id   AF-A0A962IHH1-F1
#
_cell.length_a   1.000
_cell.length_b   1.000
_cell.length_c   1.000
_cell.angle_alpha   90.00
_cell.angle_beta   90.00
_cell.angle_gamma   90.00
#
_symmetry.space_group_name_H-M   'P 1'
#
loop_
_entity.id
_entity.type
_entity.pdbx_description
1 polymer ?
#
loop_
_entity_poly.entity_id
_entity_poly.type
_entity_poly.pdbx_seq_one_letter_code
_entity_poly.pdbx_strand_id
1 'polypeptide(L)'
;MSRLRIFSDDQPDAPLQVLEDHAAIAEALSDIGVHLEQWETKDSIGEGASPDDVLAAYQPEIDRLNAKHGFQSIDVVSIAPDHPQREAMRAKFLD
;
A
#
# COMPACT_ATOMS: atom_id res chain seq x y z
N MET A 1 -9.00 4.78 -6.62
CA MET A 1 -8.47 6.00 -7.26
C MET A 1 -7.18 6.36 -6.54
N SER A 2 -6.06 6.38 -7.25
CA SER A 2 -4.73 6.69 -6.69
C SER A 2 -4.28 8.07 -7.14
N ARG A 3 -3.42 8.74 -6.36
CA ARG A 3 -2.84 10.03 -6.72
C ARG A 3 -1.39 10.10 -6.26
N LEU A 4 -0.48 10.42 -7.18
CA LEU A 4 0.93 10.70 -6.90
C LEU A 4 1.18 12.21 -6.95
N ARG A 5 1.96 12.72 -5.99
CA ARG A 5 2.46 14.09 -6.00
C ARG A 5 3.97 14.03 -5.79
N ILE A 6 4.72 14.65 -6.70
CA ILE A 6 6.17 14.74 -6.64
C ILE A 6 6.54 16.18 -6.30
N PHE A 7 7.41 16.36 -5.32
CA PHE A 7 7.86 17.64 -4.82
C PHE A 7 9.37 17.76 -4.98
N SER A 8 9.86 18.99 -5.09
CA SER A 8 11.27 19.27 -4.86
C SER A 8 11.53 19.34 -3.36
N ASP A 9 12.72 18.94 -2.93
CA ASP A 9 13.10 18.93 -1.51
C ASP A 9 13.12 20.35 -0.91
N ASP A 10 13.40 21.37 -1.74
CA ASP A 10 13.43 22.78 -1.35
C ASP A 10 12.06 23.48 -1.43
N GLN A 11 11.05 22.86 -2.03
CA GLN A 11 9.72 23.45 -2.28
C GLN A 11 8.59 22.47 -1.97
N PRO A 12 8.38 22.11 -0.69
CA PRO A 12 7.40 21.11 -0.27
C PRO A 12 5.94 21.56 -0.44
N ASP A 13 5.69 22.87 -0.57
CA ASP A 13 4.33 23.42 -0.68
C ASP A 13 3.76 23.39 -2.10
N ALA A 14 4.61 23.16 -3.12
CA ALA A 14 4.22 23.20 -4.53
C ALA A 14 4.68 21.92 -5.26
N PRO A 15 3.75 21.06 -5.72
CA PRO A 15 4.12 19.85 -6.43
C PRO A 15 4.67 20.19 -7.82
N LEU A 16 5.80 19.56 -8.17
CA LEU A 16 6.35 19.57 -9.53
C LEU A 16 5.43 18.80 -10.50
N GLN A 17 4.82 17.73 -10.00
CA GLN A 17 3.94 16.87 -10.79
C GLN A 17 2.81 16.32 -9.94
N VAL A 18 1.63 16.20 -10.55
CA VAL A 18 0.45 15.55 -9.97
C VAL A 18 -0.08 14.55 -11.00
N LEU A 19 -0.13 13.28 -10.64
CA LEU A 19 -0.63 12.20 -11.49
C LEU A 19 -1.81 11.49 -10.81
N GLU A 20 -2.84 11.17 -11.60
CA GLU A 20 -4.05 10.46 -11.16
C GLU A 20 -4.33 9.20 -11.98
N ASP A 21 -3.71 9.08 -13.16
CA ASP A 21 -3.78 7.88 -13.99
C ASP A 21 -2.85 6.79 -13.45
N HIS A 22 -3.38 5.57 -13.32
CA HIS A 22 -2.63 4.47 -12.71
C HIS A 22 -1.37 4.11 -13.49
N ALA A 23 -1.42 4.08 -14.82
CA ALA A 23 -0.27 3.72 -15.64
C ALA A 23 0.83 4.79 -15.55
N ALA A 24 0.45 6.07 -15.61
CA ALA A 24 1.40 7.16 -15.44
C ALA A 24 2.05 7.15 -14.04
N ILE A 25 1.29 6.83 -12.99
CA ILE A 25 1.83 6.70 -11.63
C ILE A 25 2.82 5.53 -11.56
N ALA A 26 2.46 4.37 -12.10
CA ALA A 26 3.32 3.18 -12.07
C ALA A 26 4.64 3.42 -12.82
N GLU A 27 4.59 4.11 -13.97
CA GLU A 27 5.78 4.50 -14.73
C GLU A 27 6.70 5.41 -13.90
N ALA A 28 6.16 6.50 -13.35
CA ALA A 28 6.94 7.46 -12.56
C ALA A 28 7.57 6.83 -11.30
N LEU A 29 6.89 5.86 -10.67
CA LEU A 29 7.44 5.12 -9.52
C LEU A 29 8.51 4.10 -9.95
N SER A 30 8.36 3.49 -11.12
CA SER A 30 9.31 2.49 -11.63
C SER A 30 10.70 3.09 -11.89
N ASP A 31 10.77 4.37 -12.26
CA ASP A 31 12.03 5.10 -12.48
C ASP A 31 12.92 5.15 -11.23
N ILE A 32 12.32 5.06 -10.04
CA ILE A 32 13.02 5.01 -8.75
C ILE A 32 13.04 3.61 -8.12
N GLY A 33 12.66 2.58 -8.89
CA GLY A 33 12.63 1.19 -8.44
C GLY A 33 11.43 0.84 -7.55
N VAL A 34 10.40 1.68 -7.50
CA VAL A 34 9.17 1.40 -6.75
C VAL A 34 8.15 0.72 -7.68
N HIS A 35 7.73 -0.48 -7.29
CA HIS A 35 6.73 -1.25 -8.04
C HIS A 35 5.32 -0.96 -7.50
N LEU A 36 4.40 -0.58 -8.39
CA LEU A 36 3.00 -0.36 -8.06
C LEU A 36 2.13 -1.38 -8.79
N GLU A 37 1.25 -2.06 -8.05
CA GLU A 37 0.23 -2.95 -8.60
C GLU A 37 -1.14 -2.63 -8.00
N GLN A 38 -2.20 -2.96 -8.75
CA GLN A 38 -3.57 -2.94 -8.26
C GLN A 38 -4.18 -4.33 -8.46
N TRP A 39 -4.70 -4.91 -7.38
CA TRP A 39 -5.45 -6.17 -7.41
C TRP A 39 -6.94 -5.89 -7.28
N GLU A 40 -7.75 -6.74 -7.90
CA GLU A 40 -9.20 -6.68 -7.75
C GLU A 40 -9.60 -7.05 -6.32
N THR A 41 -10.52 -6.28 -5.76
CA THR A 41 -11.14 -6.60 -4.47
C THR A 41 -11.92 -7.91 -4.63
N LYS A 42 -11.62 -8.90 -3.78
CA LYS A 42 -12.36 -10.16 -3.79
C LYS A 42 -13.66 -9.98 -3.01
N ASP A 43 -14.79 -10.41 -3.58
CA ASP A 43 -16.12 -10.35 -2.96
C ASP A 43 -16.23 -11.11 -1.63
N SER A 44 -15.26 -11.98 -1.34
CA SER A 44 -15.17 -12.74 -0.09
C SER A 44 -14.74 -11.90 1.11
N ILE A 45 -14.28 -10.66 0.93
CA ILE A 45 -13.81 -9.79 2.00
C ILE A 45 -14.85 -8.72 2.29
N GLY A 46 -15.53 -8.86 3.44
CA GLY A 46 -16.49 -7.88 3.95
C GLY A 46 -15.89 -6.92 4.97
N GLU A 47 -16.70 -5.95 5.41
CA GLU A 47 -16.36 -5.10 6.55
C GLU A 47 -16.11 -5.96 7.80
N GLY A 48 -15.01 -5.71 8.50
CA GLY A 48 -14.63 -6.48 9.69
C GLY A 48 -14.08 -7.89 9.41
N ALA A 49 -13.72 -8.20 8.16
CA ALA A 49 -13.02 -9.43 7.83
C ALA A 49 -11.79 -9.64 8.73
N SER A 50 -11.58 -10.88 9.17
CA SER A 50 -10.43 -11.20 10.00
C SER A 50 -9.13 -11.15 9.18
N PRO A 51 -7.96 -10.96 9.83
CA PRO A 51 -6.66 -11.11 9.18
C PRO A 51 -6.53 -12.39 8.35
N ASP A 52 -7.01 -13.52 8.88
CA ASP A 52 -6.94 -14.82 8.23
C ASP A 52 -7.80 -14.88 6.95
N ASP A 53 -9.00 -14.28 6.98
CA ASP A 53 -9.87 -14.21 5.79
C ASP A 53 -9.24 -13.38 4.67
N VAL A 54 -8.57 -12.27 5.03
CA VAL A 54 -7.85 -11.41 4.08
C VAL A 54 -6.66 -12.15 3.47
N LEU A 55 -5.86 -12.84 4.30
CA LEU A 55 -4.73 -13.63 3.81
C LEU A 55 -5.19 -14.75 2.87
N ALA A 56 -6.23 -15.49 3.25
CA ALA A 56 -6.77 -16.56 2.43
C ALA A 56 -7.27 -16.06 1.07
N ALA A 57 -7.93 -14.90 1.04
CA ALA A 57 -8.48 -14.32 -0.19
C ALA A 57 -7.40 -13.85 -1.19
N TYR A 58 -6.23 -13.42 -0.72
CA TYR A 58 -5.11 -12.97 -1.55
C TYR A 58 -3.92 -13.94 -1.60
N GLN A 59 -4.11 -15.18 -1.14
CA GLN A 59 -3.04 -16.18 -1.10
C GLN A 59 -2.33 -16.37 -2.47
N PRO A 60 -3.03 -16.43 -3.62
CA PRO A 60 -2.36 -16.59 -4.92
C PRO A 60 -1.40 -15.44 -5.25
N GLU A 61 -1.81 -14.20 -4.97
CA GLU A 61 -1.00 -13.01 -5.19
C GLU A 61 0.18 -12.94 -4.20
N ILE A 62 -0.04 -13.30 -2.93
CA ILE A 62 1.00 -13.42 -1.90
C ILE A 62 2.06 -14.45 -2.30
N ASP A 63 1.65 -15.65 -2.75
CA ASP A 63 2.57 -16.71 -3.16
C ASP A 63 3.45 -16.26 -4.35
N ARG A 64 2.85 -15.56 -5.32
CA ARG A 64 3.57 -14.97 -6.46
C ARG A 64 4.61 -13.96 -5.98
N LEU A 65 4.27 -13.10 -5.02
CA LEU A 65 5.21 -12.11 -4.47
C LEU A 65 6.33 -12.77 -3.66
N ASN A 66 6.00 -13.76 -2.82
CA ASN A 66 6.98 -14.52 -2.05
C ASN A 66 7.98 -15.23 -2.96
N ALA A 67 7.50 -15.87 -4.04
CA ALA A 67 8.36 -16.53 -5.01
C ALA A 67 9.28 -15.53 -5.76
N LYS A 68 8.78 -14.32 -6.05
CA LYS A 68 9.53 -13.30 -6.79
C LYS A 68 10.55 -12.55 -5.91
N HIS A 69 10.17 -12.20 -4.69
CA HIS A 69 10.93 -11.29 -3.83
C HIS A 69 11.53 -11.95 -2.59
N GLY A 70 11.16 -13.20 -2.27
CA GLY A 70 11.69 -13.94 -1.14
C GLY A 70 11.19 -13.45 0.22
N PHE A 71 10.01 -12.81 0.29
CA PHE A 71 9.42 -12.41 1.56
C PHE A 71 9.17 -13.62 2.46
N GLN A 72 9.52 -13.49 3.74
CA GLN A 72 9.47 -14.60 4.71
C GLN A 72 8.29 -14.50 5.68
N SER A 73 7.70 -13.33 5.81
CA SER A 73 6.63 -13.03 6.75
C SER A 73 5.59 -12.15 6.09
N ILE A 74 4.32 -12.50 6.28
CA ILE A 74 3.16 -11.72 5.83
C ILE A 74 2.28 -11.49 7.05
N ASP A 75 1.83 -10.25 7.23
CA ASP A 75 0.94 -9.84 8.32
C ASP A 75 -0.13 -8.90 7.78
N VAL A 76 -1.31 -8.90 8.40
CA VAL A 76 -2.44 -8.02 8.05
C VAL A 76 -2.68 -7.07 9.20
N VAL A 77 -2.41 -5.80 8.97
CA VAL A 77 -2.62 -4.74 9.97
C VAL A 77 -3.88 -3.96 9.62
N SER A 78 -4.85 -3.95 10.53
CA SER A 78 -6.07 -3.14 10.44
C SER A 78 -6.05 -2.05 11.51
N ILE A 79 -6.02 -0.77 11.09
CA ILE A 79 -6.06 0.37 12.00
C ILE A 79 -7.36 1.12 11.77
N ALA A 80 -8.34 0.90 12.64
CA ALA A 80 -9.58 1.68 12.65
C ALA A 80 -9.36 3.06 13.30
N PRO A 81 -10.13 4.10 12.93
CA PRO A 81 -9.97 5.45 13.48
C PRO A 81 -10.12 5.52 15.02
N ASP A 82 -10.91 4.63 15.59
CA ASP A 82 -11.20 4.48 17.02
C ASP A 82 -10.21 3.55 17.75
N HIS A 83 -9.18 3.03 17.05
CA HIS A 83 -8.19 2.16 17.66
C HIS A 83 -7.42 2.89 18.79
N PRO A 84 -7.43 2.38 20.03
CA PRO A 84 -6.91 3.11 21.20
C PRO A 84 -5.41 3.38 21.15
N GLN A 85 -4.66 2.61 20.35
CA GLN A 85 -3.20 2.78 20.17
C GLN A 85 -2.82 3.41 18.83
N ARG A 86 -3.77 4.01 18.09
CA ARG A 86 -3.55 4.56 16.75
C ARG A 86 -2.34 5.52 16.68
N GLU A 87 -2.19 6.39 17.67
CA GLU A 87 -1.07 7.34 17.73
C GLU A 87 0.28 6.63 17.92
N ALA A 88 0.34 5.67 18.85
CA ALA A 88 1.55 4.88 19.11
C ALA A 88 1.95 4.02 17.91
N MET A 89 0.98 3.44 17.19
CA MET A 89 1.24 2.68 15.96
C MET A 89 1.75 3.60 14.84
N ARG A 90 1.20 4.81 14.70
CA ARG A 90 1.66 5.80 13.71
C ARG A 90 3.08 6.28 14.00
N ALA A 91 3.43 6.50 15.28
CA ALA A 91 4.76 6.95 15.67
C ALA A 91 5.87 5.99 15.20
N LYS A 92 5.62 4.68 15.23
CA LYS A 92 6.59 3.66 14.77
C LYS A 92 7.05 3.81 13.30
N PHE A 93 6.33 4.55 12.48
CA PHE A 93 6.63 4.74 11.06
C PHE A 93 7.14 6.16 10.72
N LEU A 94 7.25 7.04 11.72
CA LEU A 94 7.61 8.45 11.52
C LEU A 94 8.92 8.86 12.22
N ASP A 95 9.43 7.99 13.09
CA ASP A 95 10.73 8.14 13.76
C ASP A 95 11.90 7.69 12.87
#